data_AF-A0A379FHH8-F1
#
_entry.id   AF-A0A379FHH8-F1
#
_cell.length_a   1.000
_cell.length_b   1.000
_cell.length_c   1.000
_cell.angle_alpha   90.00
_cell.angle_beta   90.00
_cell.angle_gamma   90.00
#
_symmetry.space_group_name_H-M   'P 1'
#
loop_
_entity.id
_entity.type
_entity.pdbx_description
1 polymer ?
#
loop_
_entity_poly.entity_id
_entity_poly.type
_entity_poly.pdbx_seq_one_letter_code
_entity_poly.pdbx_strand_id
1 'polypeptide(L)'
;MLFLLKKYLGSLIMPLPLLLIIAFFALILLWFTRWQKTGKSVLTIVIVLLTLLGMQPVADTLLMPSEKAYQARYELRENSPQDVNYIVVLGGGFTYNPEWAPSANLLNNSLFRVAEGVRLYYRYPNASLIFTGGAGVNKISSAEVAAQVAQSLGVPAEKTIALSQPKDTEEERMKWINLSVNNLFYW
;
A
#
# COMPACT_ATOMS: atom_id res chain seq x y z
N MET A 1 -16.41 -14.96 4.88
CA MET A 1 -15.91 -15.96 3.92
C MET A 1 -15.64 -15.37 2.54
N LEU A 2 -16.50 -14.50 1.98
CA LEU A 2 -16.27 -13.83 0.69
C LEU A 2 -14.98 -13.01 0.64
N PHE A 3 -14.61 -12.31 1.72
CA PHE A 3 -13.37 -11.55 1.82
C PHE A 3 -12.11 -12.42 1.59
N LEU A 4 -12.03 -13.58 2.25
CA LEU A 4 -10.90 -14.49 2.09
C LEU A 4 -10.86 -15.06 0.67
N LEU A 5 -12.01 -15.44 0.11
CA LEU A 5 -12.08 -15.95 -1.26
C LEU A 5 -11.61 -14.92 -2.29
N LYS A 6 -12.10 -13.68 -2.21
CA LYS A 6 -11.65 -12.56 -3.06
C LYS A 6 -10.16 -12.33 -2.91
N LYS A 7 -9.63 -12.42 -1.69
CA LYS A 7 -8.21 -12.20 -1.40
C LYS A 7 -7.31 -13.28 -2.02
N TYR A 8 -7.68 -14.56 -1.89
CA TYR A 8 -6.90 -15.65 -2.47
C TYR A 8 -7.00 -15.71 -3.99
N LEU A 9 -8.22 -15.60 -4.55
CA LEU A 9 -8.40 -15.58 -6.01
C LEU A 9 -7.72 -14.35 -6.62
N GLY A 10 -7.88 -13.17 -6.00
CA GLY A 10 -7.20 -11.96 -6.44
C GLY A 10 -5.68 -12.12 -6.44
N SER A 11 -5.11 -12.74 -5.39
CA SER A 11 -3.68 -13.03 -5.32
C SER A 11 -3.21 -13.99 -6.42
N LEU A 12 -3.97 -15.06 -6.70
CA LEU A 12 -3.60 -16.05 -7.73
C LEU A 12 -3.67 -15.50 -9.16
N ILE A 13 -4.56 -14.53 -9.41
CA ILE A 13 -4.73 -13.91 -10.74
C ILE A 13 -3.70 -12.78 -10.97
N MET A 14 -2.96 -12.36 -9.93
CA MET A 14 -1.88 -11.38 -10.12
C MET A 14 -0.85 -11.89 -11.15
N PRO A 15 -0.24 -11.00 -11.95
CA PRO A 15 0.63 -11.40 -13.06
C PRO A 15 1.74 -12.39 -12.67
N LEU A 16 2.40 -12.15 -11.53
CA LEU A 16 3.50 -12.99 -11.08
C LEU A 16 3.03 -14.40 -10.62
N PRO A 17 2.10 -14.54 -9.65
CA PRO A 17 1.55 -15.85 -9.28
C PRO A 17 0.97 -16.64 -10.46
N LEU A 18 0.23 -15.97 -11.35
CA LEU A 18 -0.35 -16.60 -12.52
C LEU A 18 0.71 -17.19 -13.46
N LEU A 19 1.75 -16.40 -13.77
CA LEU A 19 2.86 -16.87 -14.61
C LEU A 19 3.63 -18.02 -13.97
N LEU A 20 3.84 -18.00 -12.65
CA LEU A 20 4.48 -19.11 -11.94
C LEU A 20 3.65 -20.40 -11.98
N ILE A 21 2.32 -20.31 -11.86
CA ILE A 21 1.42 -21.46 -12.01
C ILE A 21 1.50 -22.02 -13.43
N ILE A 22 1.52 -21.17 -14.45
CA ILE A 22 1.66 -21.59 -15.86
C ILE A 22 3.03 -22.26 -16.08
N ALA A 23 4.11 -21.70 -15.54
CA ALA A 23 5.45 -22.31 -15.59
C ALA A 23 5.47 -23.70 -14.93
N PHE A 24 4.81 -23.85 -13.78
CA PHE A 24 4.71 -25.14 -13.10
C PHE A 24 4.03 -26.20 -13.98
N PHE A 25 2.90 -25.87 -14.62
CA PHE A 25 2.25 -26.79 -15.56
C PHE A 25 3.09 -27.05 -16.82
N ALA A 26 3.82 -26.04 -17.32
CA ALA A 26 4.74 -26.22 -18.44
C ALA A 26 5.89 -27.19 -18.09
N LEU A 27 6.42 -27.15 -16.86
CA LEU A 27 7.41 -28.10 -16.37
C LEU A 27 6.83 -29.52 -16.24
N ILE A 28 5.60 -29.65 -15.76
CA ILE A 28 4.91 -30.96 -15.72
C ILE A 28 4.81 -31.56 -17.14
N LEU A 29 4.38 -30.75 -18.12
CA LEU A 29 4.31 -31.18 -19.52
C LEU A 29 5.69 -31.58 -20.07
N LEU A 30 6.74 -30.85 -19.69
CA LEU A 30 8.10 -31.10 -20.12
C LEU A 30 8.65 -32.44 -19.59
N TRP A 31 8.44 -32.73 -18.31
CA TRP A 31 9.07 -33.87 -17.61
C TRP A 31 8.26 -35.15 -17.67
N PHE A 32 6.93 -35.07 -17.67
CA PHE A 32 6.06 -36.24 -17.48
C PHE A 32 5.21 -36.60 -18.71
N THR A 33 5.30 -35.85 -19.81
CA THR A 33 4.45 -36.10 -20.99
C THR A 33 5.20 -36.08 -22.32
N ARG A 34 4.56 -36.62 -23.36
CA ARG A 34 5.02 -36.57 -24.75
C ARG A 34 4.91 -35.18 -25.40
N TRP A 35 4.28 -34.21 -24.73
CA TRP A 35 4.06 -32.85 -25.25
C TRP A 35 5.20 -31.89 -24.90
N GLN A 36 6.44 -32.39 -24.90
CA GLN A 36 7.62 -31.62 -24.50
C GLN A 36 7.83 -30.36 -25.34
N LYS A 37 7.48 -30.39 -26.63
CA LYS A 37 7.56 -29.21 -27.50
C LYS A 37 6.68 -28.07 -26.99
N THR A 38 5.42 -28.39 -26.65
CA THR A 38 4.48 -27.44 -26.05
C THR A 38 4.98 -26.94 -24.70
N GLY A 39 5.47 -27.84 -23.84
CA GLY A 39 6.06 -27.48 -22.54
C GLY A 39 7.23 -26.48 -22.68
N LYS A 40 8.16 -26.74 -23.60
CA LYS A 40 9.30 -25.83 -23.89
C LYS A 40 8.82 -24.46 -24.37
N SER A 41 7.88 -24.42 -25.33
CA SER A 41 7.38 -23.16 -25.87
C SER A 41 6.66 -22.33 -24.80
N VAL A 42 5.77 -22.95 -24.02
CA VAL A 42 5.05 -22.26 -22.95
C VAL A 42 6.03 -21.75 -21.88
N LEU A 43 6.98 -22.58 -21.44
CA LEU A 43 7.97 -22.17 -20.45
C LEU A 43 8.84 -21.01 -20.96
N THR A 44 9.24 -21.04 -22.23
CA THR A 44 10.02 -19.95 -22.84
C THR A 44 9.22 -18.65 -22.86
N ILE A 45 7.94 -18.69 -23.25
CA ILE A 45 7.05 -17.53 -23.22
C ILE A 45 6.91 -16.98 -21.80
N VAL A 46 6.71 -17.85 -20.80
CA VAL A 46 6.61 -17.42 -19.39
C VAL A 46 7.89 -16.74 -18.93
N ILE A 47 9.06 -17.30 -19.24
CA ILE A 47 10.36 -16.69 -18.87
C ILE A 47 10.52 -15.33 -19.53
N VAL A 48 10.20 -15.21 -20.83
CA VAL A 48 10.26 -13.93 -21.55
C VAL A 48 9.30 -12.91 -20.93
N LEU A 49 8.05 -13.30 -20.65
CA LEU A 49 7.06 -12.42 -20.02
C LEU A 49 7.48 -12.00 -18.60
N LEU A 50 7.97 -12.92 -17.78
CA LEU A 50 8.49 -12.59 -16.44
C LEU A 50 9.68 -11.64 -16.52
N THR A 51 10.57 -11.84 -17.49
CA THR A 51 11.72 -10.96 -17.72
C THR A 51 11.27 -9.57 -18.15
N LEU A 52 10.39 -9.48 -19.15
CA LEU A 52 9.86 -8.21 -19.64
C LEU A 52 9.07 -7.48 -18.55
N LEU A 53 8.13 -8.14 -17.88
CA LEU A 53 7.32 -7.52 -16.83
C LEU A 53 8.12 -7.19 -15.57
N GLY A 54 9.25 -7.88 -15.33
CA GLY A 54 10.19 -7.58 -14.26
C GLY A 54 11.13 -6.41 -14.56
N MET A 55 11.26 -6.02 -15.83
CA MET A 55 12.04 -4.84 -16.22
C MET A 55 11.25 -3.57 -15.95
N GLN A 56 11.80 -2.67 -15.12
CA GLN A 56 11.25 -1.35 -14.84
C GLN A 56 10.76 -0.59 -16.09
N PRO A 57 11.54 -0.43 -17.19
CA PRO A 57 11.05 0.34 -18.34
C PRO A 57 9.77 -0.21 -18.97
N VAL A 58 9.58 -1.53 -18.95
CA VAL A 58 8.36 -2.16 -19.49
C VAL A 58 7.20 -1.98 -18.51
N ALA A 59 7.43 -2.26 -17.23
CA ALA A 59 6.42 -2.10 -16.19
C ALA A 59 5.91 -0.64 -16.14
N ASP A 60 6.82 0.33 -16.12
CA ASP A 60 6.50 1.75 -16.06
C ASP A 60 5.75 2.21 -17.32
N THR A 61 6.13 1.72 -18.51
CA THR A 61 5.43 2.03 -19.76
C THR A 61 4.00 1.50 -19.77
N LEU A 62 3.77 0.31 -19.20
CA LEU A 62 2.43 -0.29 -19.09
C LEU A 62 1.55 0.43 -18.05
N LEU A 63 2.15 0.96 -16.98
CA LEU A 63 1.45 1.70 -15.93
C LEU A 63 1.16 3.16 -16.34
N MET A 64 2.01 3.75 -17.17
CA MET A 64 1.96 5.16 -17.54
C MET A 64 0.58 5.66 -18.01
N PRO A 65 -0.20 4.95 -18.86
CA PRO A 65 -1.51 5.45 -19.28
C PRO A 65 -2.50 5.64 -18.13
N SER A 66 -2.45 4.75 -17.15
CA SER A 66 -3.30 4.78 -15.95
C SER A 66 -2.83 5.84 -14.96
N GLU A 67 -1.52 6.04 -14.86
CA GLU A 67 -0.92 6.99 -13.92
C GLU A 67 -0.80 8.40 -14.49
N LYS A 68 -0.88 8.62 -15.80
CA LYS A 68 -0.66 9.94 -16.44
C LYS A 68 -1.59 11.03 -15.90
N ALA A 69 -2.85 10.69 -15.63
CA ALA A 69 -3.81 11.61 -15.02
C ALA A 69 -3.46 11.95 -13.56
N TYR A 70 -2.74 11.04 -12.90
CA TYR A 70 -2.28 11.11 -11.52
C TYR A 70 -0.77 11.29 -11.45
N GLN A 71 -0.10 11.80 -12.49
CA GLN A 71 1.30 12.21 -12.43
C GLN A 71 1.37 13.34 -11.41
N ALA A 72 1.48 12.90 -10.17
CA ALA A 72 1.51 13.69 -8.98
C ALA A 72 2.84 14.41 -9.06
N ARG A 73 2.74 15.72 -9.24
CA ARG A 73 3.85 16.58 -8.89
C ARG A 73 4.27 16.15 -7.49
N TYR A 74 5.55 15.86 -7.32
CA TYR A 74 6.15 15.57 -6.00
C TYR A 74 5.94 16.72 -5.00
N GLU A 75 5.50 17.88 -5.49
CA GLU A 75 5.09 19.04 -4.74
C GLU A 75 3.59 19.35 -4.88
N LEU A 76 3.07 20.01 -3.84
CA LEU A 76 1.73 20.58 -3.83
C LEU A 76 1.53 21.57 -4.98
N ARG A 77 0.30 21.73 -5.46
CA ARG A 77 -0.01 22.72 -6.49
C ARG A 77 0.11 24.11 -5.88
N GLU A 78 0.45 25.12 -6.69
CA GLU A 78 0.48 26.53 -6.24
C GLU A 78 -0.87 26.97 -5.64
N ASN A 79 -1.97 26.38 -6.12
CA ASN A 79 -3.33 26.64 -5.61
C ASN A 79 -3.76 25.64 -4.52
N SER A 80 -2.84 24.94 -3.87
CA SER A 80 -3.18 24.05 -2.77
C SER A 80 -3.78 24.85 -1.60
N PRO A 81 -4.75 24.27 -0.85
CA PRO A 81 -5.37 24.94 0.29
C PRO A 81 -4.30 25.43 1.28
N GLN A 82 -4.43 26.69 1.71
CA GLN A 82 -3.58 27.25 2.75
C GLN A 82 -3.98 26.69 4.13
N ASP A 83 -5.27 26.37 4.29
CA ASP A 83 -5.83 25.81 5.52
C ASP A 83 -6.08 24.30 5.37
N VAL A 84 -5.12 23.51 5.84
CA VAL A 84 -5.23 22.05 5.92
C VAL A 84 -5.45 21.67 7.38
N ASN A 85 -6.61 21.08 7.67
CA ASN A 85 -6.95 20.64 9.02
C ASN A 85 -6.48 19.20 9.31
N TYR A 86 -6.37 18.36 8.26
CA TYR A 86 -6.06 16.95 8.40
C TYR A 86 -5.13 16.47 7.28
N ILE A 87 -4.13 15.68 7.66
CA ILE A 87 -3.23 14.98 6.74
C ILE A 87 -3.46 13.48 6.92
N VAL A 88 -3.93 12.84 5.85
CA VAL A 88 -4.29 11.41 5.88
C VAL A 88 -3.14 10.58 5.33
N VAL A 89 -2.61 9.68 6.16
CA VAL A 89 -1.55 8.75 5.78
C VAL A 89 -2.12 7.34 5.75
N LEU A 90 -2.23 6.80 4.53
CA LEU A 90 -2.78 5.46 4.31
C LEU A 90 -1.81 4.37 4.76
N GLY A 91 -2.36 3.41 5.50
CA GLY A 91 -1.66 2.21 5.96
C GLY A 91 -1.06 1.39 4.84
N GLY A 92 -0.03 0.60 5.19
CA GLY A 92 0.69 -0.25 4.25
C GLY A 92 1.34 -1.43 4.97
N GLY A 93 2.44 -1.92 4.40
CA GLY A 93 3.18 -3.03 4.97
C GLY A 93 3.87 -2.62 6.27
N PHE A 94 3.77 -3.47 7.29
CA PHE A 94 4.42 -3.25 8.58
C PHE A 94 4.75 -4.58 9.26
N THR A 95 5.66 -4.51 10.21
CA THR A 95 5.99 -5.55 11.19
C THR A 95 5.92 -4.93 12.58
N TYR A 96 6.06 -5.72 13.64
CA TYR A 96 6.14 -5.16 14.98
C TYR A 96 7.10 -5.92 15.89
N ASN A 97 8.09 -5.19 16.38
CA ASN A 97 8.97 -5.57 17.46
C ASN A 97 9.18 -4.34 18.37
N PRO A 98 8.80 -4.40 19.66
CA PRO A 98 8.95 -3.27 20.59
C PRO A 98 10.40 -2.91 20.89
N GLU A 99 11.36 -3.82 20.67
CA GLU A 99 12.79 -3.58 20.90
C GLU A 99 13.47 -2.82 19.74
N TRP A 100 12.77 -2.68 18.61
CA TRP A 100 13.30 -1.98 17.45
C TRP A 100 12.97 -0.50 17.50
N ALA A 101 13.81 0.31 16.85
CA ALA A 101 13.47 1.70 16.58
C ALA A 101 12.09 1.76 15.87
N PRO A 102 11.22 2.73 16.21
CA PRO A 102 9.86 2.77 15.67
C PRO A 102 9.81 2.65 14.14
N SER A 103 10.70 3.35 13.44
CA SER A 103 10.75 3.36 11.96
C SER A 103 11.07 2.00 11.35
N ALA A 104 11.83 1.15 12.04
CA ALA A 104 12.18 -0.20 11.58
C ALA A 104 10.97 -1.16 11.57
N ASN A 105 9.85 -0.75 12.17
CA ASN A 105 8.60 -1.51 12.14
C ASN A 105 7.75 -1.20 10.88
N LEU A 106 8.11 -0.21 10.07
CA LEU A 106 7.42 0.10 8.81
C LEU A 106 8.20 -0.43 7.61
N LEU A 107 7.50 -1.07 6.66
CA LEU A 107 8.10 -1.41 5.38
C LEU A 107 8.20 -0.17 4.48
N ASN A 108 9.06 -0.22 3.44
CA ASN A 108 9.35 0.91 2.55
C ASN A 108 8.11 1.61 2.01
N ASN A 109 7.06 0.85 1.68
CA ASN A 109 5.80 1.41 1.17
C ASN A 109 5.04 2.27 2.21
N SER A 110 5.19 2.00 3.50
CA SER A 110 4.57 2.74 4.60
C SER A 110 5.48 3.86 5.09
N LEU A 111 6.78 3.58 5.22
CA LEU A 111 7.75 4.52 5.78
C LEU A 111 7.81 5.82 4.97
N PHE A 112 7.87 5.72 3.63
CA PHE A 112 7.88 6.91 2.78
C PHE A 112 6.59 7.75 2.91
N ARG A 113 5.44 7.10 3.12
CA ARG A 113 4.16 7.80 3.32
C ARG A 113 4.13 8.54 4.65
N VAL A 114 4.65 7.91 5.71
CA VAL A 114 4.76 8.55 7.03
C VAL A 114 5.74 9.71 6.98
N ALA A 115 6.90 9.54 6.33
CA ALA A 115 7.89 10.59 6.17
C ALA A 115 7.31 11.81 5.44
N GLU A 116 6.59 11.60 4.34
CA GLU A 116 5.89 12.68 3.63
C GLU A 116 4.77 13.31 4.47
N GLY A 117 4.02 12.51 5.23
CA GLY A 117 3.03 13.01 6.19
C GLY A 117 3.65 13.95 7.23
N VAL A 118 4.80 13.56 7.80
CA VAL A 118 5.55 14.39 8.76
C VAL A 118 6.07 15.67 8.11
N ARG A 119 6.61 15.59 6.88
CA ARG A 119 7.04 16.77 6.12
C ARG A 119 5.88 17.74 5.89
N LEU A 120 4.72 17.23 5.50
CA LEU A 120 3.52 18.05 5.30
C LEU A 120 3.00 18.64 6.62
N TYR A 121 3.11 17.91 7.73
CA TYR A 121 2.73 18.42 9.05
C TYR A 121 3.57 19.64 9.45
N TYR A 122 4.89 19.61 9.22
CA TYR A 122 5.73 20.79 9.49
C TYR A 122 5.42 21.98 8.57
N ARG A 123 4.83 21.73 7.39
CA ARG A 123 4.32 22.80 6.52
C ARG A 123 2.98 23.35 6.99
N TYR A 124 2.14 22.51 7.60
CA TYR A 124 0.80 22.84 8.12
C TYR A 124 0.67 22.45 9.60
N PRO A 125 1.30 23.20 10.53
CA PRO A 125 1.39 22.80 11.94
C PRO A 125 0.03 22.75 12.66
N ASN A 126 -0.99 23.41 12.10
CA ASN A 126 -2.36 23.34 12.60
C ASN A 126 -3.02 22.00 12.29
N ALA A 127 -2.58 21.29 11.25
CA ALA A 127 -3.15 20.02 10.82
C ALA A 127 -2.92 18.90 11.83
N SER A 128 -3.86 17.96 11.91
CA SER A 128 -3.66 16.68 12.58
C SER A 128 -3.29 15.59 11.58
N LEU A 129 -2.29 14.79 11.93
CA LEU A 129 -1.87 13.61 11.19
C LEU A 129 -2.75 12.42 11.57
N ILE A 130 -3.38 11.80 10.58
CA ILE A 130 -4.25 10.66 10.79
C ILE A 130 -3.68 9.47 10.02
N PHE A 131 -3.40 8.40 10.75
CA PHE A 131 -2.90 7.14 10.21
C PHE A 131 -4.03 6.12 10.13
N THR A 132 -4.10 5.39 9.02
CA THR A 132 -5.07 4.31 8.84
C THR A 132 -4.39 2.95 8.76
N GLY A 133 -5.16 1.91 8.98
CA GLY A 133 -4.75 0.53 8.77
C GLY A 133 -4.83 -0.33 10.03
N GLY A 134 -5.32 -1.56 9.86
CA GLY A 134 -5.53 -2.51 10.95
C GLY A 134 -4.27 -3.25 11.41
N ALA A 135 -4.46 -4.13 12.40
CA ALA A 135 -3.41 -4.96 13.01
C ALA A 135 -3.03 -6.21 12.22
N GLY A 136 -3.90 -6.69 11.32
CA GLY A 136 -3.66 -7.93 10.60
C GLY A 136 -3.47 -9.10 11.57
N VAL A 137 -2.26 -9.66 11.63
CA VAL A 137 -1.88 -10.74 12.56
C VAL A 137 -1.10 -10.25 13.79
N ASN A 138 -0.74 -8.96 13.83
CA ASN A 138 0.06 -8.38 14.91
C ASN A 138 -0.83 -7.93 16.09
N LYS A 139 -0.19 -7.67 17.23
CA LYS A 139 -0.87 -7.15 18.44
C LYS A 139 -1.23 -5.67 18.34
N ILE A 140 -0.54 -4.93 17.47
CA ILE A 140 -0.72 -3.49 17.26
C ILE A 140 -1.07 -3.22 15.80
N SER A 141 -1.85 -2.16 15.56
CA SER A 141 -2.24 -1.75 14.22
C SER A 141 -1.13 -1.04 13.46
N SER A 142 -1.15 -1.17 12.12
CA SER A 142 -0.27 -0.36 11.25
C SER A 142 -0.47 1.14 11.49
N ALA A 143 -1.70 1.58 11.78
CA ALA A 143 -2.01 2.96 12.15
C ALA A 143 -1.26 3.40 13.42
N GLU A 144 -1.25 2.57 14.46
CA GLU A 144 -0.57 2.88 15.73
C GLU A 144 0.96 2.86 15.56
N VAL A 145 1.51 1.89 14.82
CA VAL A 145 2.95 1.87 14.52
C VAL A 145 3.35 3.12 13.72
N ALA A 146 2.56 3.51 12.72
CA ALA A 146 2.82 4.71 11.94
C ALA A 146 2.76 5.99 12.80
N ALA A 147 1.81 6.07 13.74
CA ALA A 147 1.74 7.17 14.71
C ALA A 147 2.97 7.22 15.61
N GLN A 148 3.45 6.08 16.12
CA GLN A 148 4.68 6.01 16.92
C GLN A 148 5.91 6.47 16.12
N VAL A 149 5.98 6.11 14.83
CA VAL A 149 7.04 6.61 13.95
C VAL A 149 6.99 8.12 13.81
N ALA A 150 5.82 8.69 13.49
CA ALA A 150 5.67 10.14 13.39
C ALA A 150 6.01 10.88 14.70
N GLN A 151 5.61 10.32 15.85
CA GLN A 151 5.96 10.87 17.16
C GLN A 151 7.47 10.83 17.42
N SER A 152 8.14 9.73 17.07
CA SER A 152 9.60 9.62 17.18
C SER A 152 10.35 10.62 16.29
N LEU A 153 9.71 11.13 15.24
CA LEU A 153 10.22 12.16 14.34
C LEU A 153 9.87 13.59 14.77
N GLY A 154 9.25 13.77 15.95
CA GLY A 154 8.98 15.08 16.55
C GLY A 154 7.57 15.62 16.38
N VAL A 155 6.61 14.81 15.91
CA VAL A 155 5.19 15.19 15.88
C VAL A 155 4.57 14.98 17.27
N PRO A 156 3.89 15.97 17.87
CA PRO A 156 3.20 15.81 19.16
C PRO A 156 2.14 14.70 19.12
N ALA A 157 2.05 13.89 20.18
CA ALA A 157 1.08 12.79 20.26
C ALA A 157 -0.38 13.27 20.09
N GLU A 158 -0.72 14.46 20.60
CA GLU A 158 -2.03 15.11 20.45
C GLU A 158 -2.40 15.42 18.99
N LYS A 159 -1.40 15.56 18.12
CA LYS A 159 -1.56 15.81 16.68
C LYS A 159 -1.55 14.53 15.85
N THR A 160 -1.37 13.36 16.47
CA THR A 160 -1.38 12.06 15.78
C THR A 160 -2.60 11.23 16.17
N ILE A 161 -3.39 10.81 15.19
CA ILE A 161 -4.61 10.02 15.39
C ILE A 161 -4.43 8.68 14.66
N ALA A 162 -4.52 7.58 15.39
CA ALA A 162 -4.46 6.24 14.80
C ALA A 162 -5.87 5.64 14.65
N LEU A 163 -6.29 5.38 13.41
CA LEU A 163 -7.53 4.67 13.11
C LEU A 163 -7.24 3.17 12.93
N SER A 164 -7.21 2.44 14.05
CA SER A 164 -6.79 1.03 14.14
C SER A 164 -7.84 -0.01 13.74
N GLN A 165 -9.10 0.41 13.54
CA GLN A 165 -10.25 -0.48 13.32
C GLN A 165 -10.52 -0.92 11.87
N PRO A 166 -10.32 -0.09 10.81
CA PRO A 166 -10.70 -0.47 9.45
C PRO A 166 -9.91 -1.68 8.94
N LYS A 167 -10.62 -2.64 8.32
CA LYS A 167 -10.03 -3.86 7.74
C LYS A 167 -9.89 -3.79 6.22
N ASP A 168 -10.60 -2.87 5.57
CA ASP A 168 -10.52 -2.61 4.14
C ASP A 168 -10.69 -1.12 3.79
N THR A 169 -10.41 -0.79 2.53
CA THR A 169 -10.45 0.59 2.01
C THR A 169 -11.85 1.20 1.99
N GLU A 170 -12.92 0.38 1.97
CA GLU A 170 -14.29 0.87 2.05
C GLU A 170 -14.62 1.33 3.48
N GLU A 171 -14.27 0.54 4.47
CA GLU A 171 -14.40 0.88 5.89
C GLU A 171 -13.56 2.11 6.26
N GLU A 172 -12.36 2.25 5.68
CA GLU A 172 -11.55 3.47 5.81
C GLU A 172 -12.35 4.69 5.31
N ARG A 173 -12.86 4.63 4.07
CA ARG A 173 -13.63 5.72 3.43
C ARG A 173 -14.86 6.11 4.25
N MET A 174 -15.61 5.14 4.77
CA MET A 174 -16.81 5.40 5.57
C MET A 174 -16.48 6.04 6.92
N LYS A 175 -15.38 5.64 7.56
CA LYS A 175 -14.95 6.26 8.82
C LYS A 175 -14.47 7.70 8.61
N TRP A 176 -13.83 7.98 7.48
CA TRP A 176 -13.49 9.34 7.04
C TRP A 176 -14.73 10.21 6.82
N ILE A 177 -15.72 9.70 6.10
CA ILE A 177 -16.97 10.40 5.86
C ILE A 177 -17.66 10.69 7.20
N ASN A 178 -17.71 9.73 8.13
CA ASN A 178 -18.33 9.97 9.43
C ASN A 178 -17.55 10.95 10.33
N LEU A 179 -16.21 10.94 10.29
CA LEU A 179 -15.39 11.92 11.02
C LEU A 179 -15.51 13.33 10.45
N SER A 180 -15.56 13.46 9.12
CA SER A 180 -15.78 14.75 8.46
C SER A 180 -17.21 15.27 8.66
N VAL A 181 -18.23 14.40 8.59
CA VAL A 181 -19.64 14.74 8.81
C VAL A 181 -19.93 15.10 10.27
N ASN A 182 -19.37 14.38 11.25
CA ASN A 182 -19.56 14.72 12.66
C ASN A 182 -18.82 16.01 13.10
N ASN A 183 -17.78 16.42 12.38
CA ASN A 183 -17.12 17.72 12.57
C ASN A 183 -17.72 18.85 11.69
N LEU A 184 -18.75 18.57 10.89
CA LEU A 184 -19.48 19.56 10.08
C LEU A 184 -20.71 20.16 10.79
N PHE A 185 -21.00 19.79 12.04
CA PHE A 185 -22.19 20.25 12.78
C PHE A 185 -21.94 20.68 14.24
N TYR A 186 -20.71 21.03 14.61
CA TYR A 186 -20.45 21.70 15.88
C TYR A 186 -19.60 22.96 15.64
N TRP A 187 -20.25 23.99 15.11
CA TRP A 187 -20.01 25.38 15.46
C TRP A 187 -21.22 25.89 16.24
#